data_AF-A0A508ZUF7-F1
#
_entry.id   AF-A0A508ZUF7-F1
#
_cell.length_a   1.000
_cell.length_b   1.000
_cell.length_c   1.000
_cell.angle_alpha   90.00
_cell.angle_beta   90.00
_cell.angle_gamma   90.00
#
_symmetry.space_group_name_H-M   'P 1'
#
loop_
_entity.id
_entity.type
_entity.pdbx_description
1 polymer ?
#
loop_
_entity_poly.entity_id
_entity_poly.type
_entity_poly.pdbx_seq_one_letter_code
_entity_poly.pdbx_strand_id
1 'polypeptide(L)'
;MTEQITEIDTLVVGAGQAGVAMSEHLTRLDIPHLVLEKQGIAQAWRSGRWDSLVANGPAWHDRFPGMVFPDCPADSFVGKEQVADYFAAYARSFNAPIRTGVEVFSAERLVGRPGFRIDTSQGGD
;
A
#
# COMPACT_ATOMS: atom_id res chain seq x y z
N MET A 1 19.88 -20.31 -13.22
CA MET A 1 19.25 -19.14 -12.59
C MET A 1 19.10 -19.48 -11.13
N THR A 2 19.60 -18.63 -10.24
CA THR A 2 19.50 -18.85 -8.80
C THR A 2 18.13 -18.36 -8.34
N GLU A 3 17.34 -19.23 -7.72
CA GLU A 3 16.12 -18.82 -7.01
C GLU A 3 16.50 -17.82 -5.91
N GLN A 4 15.90 -16.63 -5.95
CA GLN A 4 16.05 -15.63 -4.88
C GLN A 4 14.88 -15.77 -3.91
N ILE A 5 15.06 -16.57 -2.87
CA ILE A 5 14.11 -16.65 -1.77
C ILE A 5 14.28 -15.41 -0.88
N THR A 6 13.21 -14.61 -0.77
CA THR A 6 13.14 -13.50 0.19
C THR A 6 12.35 -13.95 1.41
N GLU A 7 12.98 -13.96 2.59
CA GLU A 7 12.29 -14.15 3.87
C GLU A 7 11.97 -12.80 4.50
N ILE A 8 10.75 -12.65 5.02
CA ILE A 8 10.29 -11.46 5.73
C ILE A 8 9.35 -11.88 6.87
N ASP A 9 9.34 -11.10 7.95
CA ASP A 9 8.44 -11.35 9.08
C ASP A 9 6.97 -11.13 8.68
N THR A 10 6.67 -9.96 8.10
CA THR A 10 5.31 -9.59 7.70
C THR A 10 5.23 -9.19 6.23
N LEU A 11 4.29 -9.77 5.49
CA LEU A 11 3.96 -9.36 4.12
C LEU A 11 2.57 -8.72 4.07
N VAL A 12 2.49 -7.50 3.56
CA VAL A 12 1.23 -6.80 3.28
C VAL A 12 0.93 -6.88 1.79
N VAL A 13 -0.26 -7.36 1.43
CA VAL A 13 -0.70 -7.47 0.04
C VAL A 13 -1.62 -6.30 -0.31
N GLY A 14 -1.15 -5.45 -1.21
CA GLY A 14 -1.81 -4.23 -1.68
C GLY A 14 -1.24 -2.96 -1.04
N ALA A 15 -0.95 -1.96 -1.86
CA ALA A 15 -0.53 -0.61 -1.43
C ALA A 15 -1.65 0.43 -1.67
N GLY A 16 -2.89 0.03 -1.43
CA GLY A 16 -4.00 0.97 -1.25
C GLY A 16 -3.95 1.67 0.11
N GLN A 17 -4.99 2.42 0.46
CA GLN A 17 -5.10 3.14 1.74
C GLN A 17 -4.79 2.24 2.95
N ALA A 18 -5.41 1.06 3.04
CA ALA A 18 -5.18 0.13 4.14
C ALA A 18 -3.72 -0.38 4.21
N GLY A 19 -3.11 -0.67 3.07
CA GLY A 19 -1.73 -1.15 3.02
C GLY A 19 -0.71 -0.07 3.41
N VAL A 20 -0.92 1.17 2.96
CA VAL A 20 -0.09 2.31 3.35
C VAL A 20 -0.23 2.60 4.84
N ALA A 21 -1.45 2.57 5.39
CA ALA A 21 -1.67 2.72 6.83
C ALA A 21 -0.98 1.61 7.63
N MET A 22 -1.14 0.36 7.21
CA MET A 22 -0.49 -0.79 7.87
C MET A 22 1.03 -0.65 7.86
N SER A 23 1.62 -0.25 6.74
CA SER A 23 3.06 -0.03 6.62
C SER A 23 3.58 1.06 7.56
N GLU A 24 2.83 2.15 7.77
CA GLU A 24 3.20 3.19 8.75
C GLU A 24 3.23 2.63 10.17
N HIS A 25 2.21 1.88 10.55
CA HIS A 25 2.14 1.29 11.89
C HIS A 25 3.24 0.25 12.13
N LEU A 26 3.49 -0.65 11.16
CA LEU A 26 4.56 -1.63 11.25
C LEU A 26 5.94 -0.95 11.33
N THR A 27 6.15 0.12 10.55
CA THR A 27 7.39 0.93 10.62
C THR A 27 7.57 1.53 12.01
N ARG A 28 6.51 2.11 12.60
CA ARG A 28 6.56 2.72 13.94
C ARG A 28 6.80 1.73 15.07
N LEU A 29 6.42 0.48 14.86
CA LEU A 29 6.62 -0.61 15.81
C LEU A 29 7.93 -1.37 15.59
N ASP A 30 8.76 -0.95 14.63
CA ASP A 30 10.01 -1.61 14.25
C ASP A 30 9.80 -3.09 13.83
N ILE A 31 8.68 -3.36 13.15
CA ILE A 31 8.36 -4.71 12.64
C ILE A 31 8.81 -4.80 11.16
N PRO A 32 9.75 -5.70 10.82
CA PRO A 32 10.20 -5.88 9.45
C PRO A 32 9.03 -6.31 8.56
N HIS A 33 8.79 -5.55 7.50
CA HIS A 33 7.71 -5.86 6.58
C HIS A 33 8.03 -5.47 5.14
N LEU A 34 7.27 -6.06 4.23
CA LEU A 34 7.27 -5.74 2.81
C LEU A 34 5.82 -5.52 2.37
N VAL A 35 5.59 -4.54 1.52
CA VAL A 35 4.28 -4.33 0.88
C VAL A 35 4.41 -4.63 -0.61
N LEU A 36 3.56 -5.51 -1.13
CA LEU A 36 3.52 -5.82 -2.57
C LEU A 36 2.26 -5.23 -3.19
N GLU A 37 2.42 -4.51 -4.29
CA GLU A 37 1.31 -3.92 -5.04
C GLU A 37 1.41 -4.31 -6.52
N LYS A 38 0.31 -4.81 -7.08
CA LYS A 38 0.27 -5.29 -8.46
C LYS A 38 0.43 -4.18 -9.48
N GLN A 39 0.00 -2.96 -9.17
CA GLN A 39 0.13 -1.79 -10.03
C GLN A 39 0.91 -0.70 -9.29
N GLY A 40 0.37 0.52 -9.17
CA GLY A 40 0.94 1.62 -8.39
C GLY A 40 0.31 1.79 -7.01
N ILE A 41 0.97 2.56 -6.14
CA ILE A 41 0.41 2.94 -4.83
C ILE A 41 -0.94 3.63 -5.06
N ALA A 42 -1.97 3.17 -4.35
CA ALA A 42 -3.34 3.66 -4.44
C ALA A 42 -3.93 3.66 -5.86
N GLN A 43 -3.44 2.81 -6.77
CA GLN A 43 -3.82 2.82 -8.19
C GLN A 43 -5.33 2.69 -8.44
N ALA A 44 -6.05 1.98 -7.57
CA ALA A 44 -7.50 1.84 -7.66
C ALA A 44 -8.24 3.20 -7.65
N TRP A 45 -7.68 4.24 -7.02
CA TRP A 45 -8.22 5.59 -7.07
C TRP A 45 -8.08 6.23 -8.45
N ARG A 46 -6.99 5.94 -9.17
CA ARG A 46 -6.75 6.51 -10.51
C ARG A 46 -7.58 5.83 -11.59
N SER A 47 -7.46 4.50 -11.70
CA SER A 47 -8.03 3.75 -12.83
C SER A 47 -9.29 2.96 -12.52
N GLY A 48 -9.61 2.75 -11.24
CA GLY A 48 -10.76 1.94 -10.81
C GLY A 48 -12.04 2.73 -10.53
N ARG A 49 -12.06 4.04 -10.82
CA ARG A 49 -13.12 4.98 -10.44
C ARG A 49 -13.46 5.94 -11.58
N TRP A 50 -14.65 6.55 -11.53
CA TRP A 50 -15.12 7.54 -12.50
C TRP A 50 -14.42 8.91 -12.30
N ASP A 51 -14.31 9.70 -13.36
CA ASP A 51 -13.49 10.93 -13.38
C ASP A 51 -13.92 11.98 -12.36
N SER A 52 -15.22 12.09 -12.09
CA SER A 52 -15.77 13.05 -11.12
C SER A 52 -15.77 12.55 -9.67
N LEU A 53 -15.15 11.41 -9.36
CA LEU A 53 -15.09 10.92 -7.99
C LEU A 53 -14.30 11.89 -7.10
N VAL A 54 -14.95 12.29 -6.01
CA VAL A 54 -14.35 12.96 -4.85
C VAL A 54 -14.52 12.09 -3.60
N ALA A 55 -13.70 12.33 -2.59
CA ALA A 55 -13.86 11.76 -1.26
C ALA A 55 -15.26 12.09 -0.69
N ASN A 56 -15.78 11.23 0.18
CA ASN A 56 -17.11 11.40 0.76
C ASN A 56 -17.12 12.33 1.98
N GLY A 57 -15.96 12.58 2.59
CA GLY A 57 -15.76 13.53 3.66
C GLY A 57 -14.83 14.69 3.28
N PRO A 58 -14.79 15.74 4.12
CA PRO A 58 -13.87 16.84 3.95
C PRO A 58 -12.41 16.40 4.19
N ALA A 59 -11.47 17.09 3.56
CA ALA A 59 -10.03 16.80 3.60
C ALA A 59 -9.47 16.70 5.03
N TRP A 60 -9.99 17.48 5.99
CA TRP A 60 -9.54 17.40 7.38
C TRP A 60 -9.89 16.07 8.05
N HIS A 61 -10.97 15.42 7.61
CA HIS A 61 -11.48 14.16 8.15
C HIS A 61 -10.85 12.95 7.45
N ASP A 62 -10.77 12.98 6.12
CA ASP A 62 -10.38 11.80 5.30
C ASP A 62 -8.87 11.58 5.17
N ARG A 63 -8.06 12.44 5.78
CA ARG A 63 -6.59 12.32 5.83
C ARG A 63 -6.12 11.32 6.86
N PHE A 64 -4.88 10.85 6.73
CA PHE A 64 -4.19 10.18 7.84
C PHE A 64 -3.75 11.17 8.92
N PRO A 65 -3.60 10.74 10.18
CA PRO A 65 -3.22 11.63 11.26
C PRO A 65 -1.89 12.37 11.03
N GLY A 66 -0.92 11.70 10.38
CA GLY A 66 0.44 12.18 10.19
C GLY A 66 0.66 13.15 9.02
N MET A 67 -0.34 13.41 8.17
CA MET A 67 -0.19 14.31 7.03
C MET A 67 -1.51 14.97 6.64
N VAL A 68 -1.46 16.19 6.14
CA VAL A 68 -2.62 16.89 5.54
C VAL A 68 -2.59 16.73 4.03
N PHE A 69 -3.75 16.85 3.37
CA PHE A 69 -3.79 16.94 1.91
C PHE A 69 -3.06 18.22 1.46
N PRO A 70 -2.00 18.10 0.63
CA PRO A 70 -1.28 19.27 0.14
C PRO A 70 -2.18 20.15 -0.73
N ASP A 71 -2.03 21.48 -0.60
CA ASP A 71 -2.73 22.47 -1.42
C ASP A 71 -4.26 22.30 -1.49
N CYS A 72 -4.85 21.71 -0.44
CA CYS A 72 -6.27 21.42 -0.35
C CYS A 72 -6.87 22.06 0.92
N PRO A 73 -7.85 22.97 0.80
CA PRO A 73 -8.53 23.53 1.96
C PRO A 73 -9.19 22.43 2.81
N ALA A 74 -9.20 22.61 4.13
CA ALA A 74 -9.68 21.62 5.10
C ALA A 74 -11.10 21.10 4.79
N ASP A 75 -12.02 21.98 4.38
CA ASP A 75 -13.42 21.65 4.12
C ASP A 75 -13.69 21.18 2.68
N SER A 76 -12.65 21.01 1.86
CA SER A 76 -12.78 20.54 0.47
C SER A 76 -12.95 19.02 0.38
N PHE A 77 -13.61 18.57 -0.67
CA PHE A 77 -13.80 17.14 -0.99
C PHE A 77 -12.76 16.75 -2.03
N VAL A 78 -11.80 15.93 -1.64
CA VAL A 78 -10.56 15.69 -2.41
C VAL A 78 -10.85 14.81 -3.63
N GLY A 79 -10.38 15.21 -4.81
CA GLY A 79 -10.54 14.43 -6.04
C GLY A 79 -9.71 13.14 -6.06
N LYS A 80 -10.14 12.13 -6.84
CA LYS A 80 -9.50 10.80 -6.86
C LYS A 80 -7.99 10.81 -7.13
N GLU A 81 -7.52 11.68 -8.04
CA GLU A 81 -6.10 11.79 -8.38
C GLU A 81 -5.30 12.35 -7.21
N GLN A 82 -5.82 13.39 -6.54
CA GLN A 82 -5.20 13.99 -5.37
C GLN A 82 -5.15 13.02 -4.18
N VAL A 83 -6.18 12.17 -4.01
CA VAL A 83 -6.16 11.10 -3.00
C VAL A 83 -5.05 10.08 -3.29
N ALA A 84 -4.88 9.69 -4.56
CA ALA A 84 -3.80 8.79 -4.95
C ALA A 84 -2.41 9.43 -4.74
N ASP A 85 -2.24 10.70 -5.11
CA ASP A 85 -1.01 11.47 -4.88
C ASP A 85 -0.69 11.58 -3.40
N TYR A 86 -1.70 11.84 -2.56
CA TYR A 86 -1.60 11.91 -1.12
C TYR A 86 -1.05 10.60 -0.53
N PHE A 87 -1.62 9.44 -0.87
CA PHE A 87 -1.14 8.16 -0.33
C PHE A 87 0.27 7.82 -0.81
N ALA A 88 0.61 8.15 -2.06
CA ALA A 88 1.96 7.97 -2.57
C ALA A 88 2.98 8.89 -1.87
N ALA A 89 2.60 10.14 -1.58
CA ALA A 89 3.43 11.06 -0.80
C ALA A 89 3.59 10.61 0.65
N TYR A 90 2.51 10.09 1.27
CA TYR A 90 2.53 9.58 2.62
C TYR A 90 3.49 8.39 2.74
N ALA A 91 3.39 7.42 1.83
CA ALA A 91 4.30 6.27 1.81
C ALA A 91 5.78 6.69 1.67
N ARG A 92 6.07 7.72 0.87
CA ARG A 92 7.44 8.24 0.72
C ARG A 92 7.96 8.93 1.98
N SER A 93 7.11 9.57 2.77
CA SER A 93 7.56 10.37 3.93
C SER A 93 8.27 9.56 5.01
N PHE A 94 7.99 8.26 5.10
CA PHE A 94 8.63 7.32 6.02
C PHE A 94 9.41 6.20 5.32
N ASN A 95 9.67 6.33 4.00
CA ASN A 95 10.35 5.33 3.18
C ASN A 95 9.71 3.93 3.26
N ALA A 96 8.38 3.86 3.11
CA ALA A 96 7.64 2.61 3.15
C ALA A 96 8.27 1.53 2.22
N PRO A 97 8.46 0.28 2.68
CA PRO A 97 9.04 -0.80 1.89
C PRO A 97 8.01 -1.37 0.89
N ILE A 98 7.56 -0.55 -0.05
CA ILE A 98 6.57 -0.92 -1.07
C ILE A 98 7.26 -1.30 -2.37
N ARG A 99 6.92 -2.46 -2.92
CA ARG A 99 7.28 -2.90 -4.28
C ARG A 99 6.02 -2.94 -5.15
N THR A 100 6.00 -2.07 -6.14
CA THR A 100 4.95 -1.99 -7.18
C THR A 100 5.25 -2.93 -8.35
N GLY A 101 4.24 -3.28 -9.13
CA GLY A 101 4.38 -4.21 -10.26
C GLY A 101 4.56 -5.68 -9.86
N VAL A 102 4.14 -6.04 -8.64
CA VAL A 102 4.22 -7.41 -8.11
C VAL A 102 2.82 -7.88 -7.75
N GLU A 103 2.26 -8.78 -8.56
CA GLU A 103 1.00 -9.44 -8.27
C GLU A 103 1.25 -10.65 -7.39
N VAL A 104 0.48 -10.78 -6.30
CA VAL A 104 0.49 -11.95 -5.44
C VAL A 104 -0.61 -12.89 -5.92
N PHE A 105 -0.24 -14.11 -6.31
CA PHE A 105 -1.17 -15.11 -6.83
C PHE A 105 -1.74 -16.00 -5.74
N SER A 106 -0.92 -16.39 -4.76
CA SER A 106 -1.29 -17.34 -3.72
C SER A 106 -0.62 -17.00 -2.39
N ALA A 107 -1.21 -17.49 -1.30
CA ALA A 107 -0.59 -17.54 0.02
C ALA A 107 -0.91 -18.89 0.65
N GLU A 108 0.08 -19.76 0.74
CA GLU A 108 -0.07 -21.12 1.23
C GLU A 108 0.62 -21.28 2.58
N ARG A 109 -0.07 -21.84 3.57
CA ARG A 109 0.54 -22.11 4.87
C ARG A 109 1.65 -23.15 4.72
N LEU A 110 2.81 -22.90 5.33
CA LEU A 110 3.88 -23.87 5.37
C LEU A 110 3.50 -25.10 6.20
N VAL A 111 3.82 -26.30 5.71
CA VAL A 111 3.56 -27.56 6.42
C VAL A 111 4.63 -27.78 7.48
N GLY A 112 4.21 -28.09 8.72
CA GLY A 112 5.13 -28.44 9.81
C GLY A 112 5.90 -27.27 10.44
N ARG A 113 5.67 -26.03 10.00
CA ARG A 113 6.25 -24.81 10.60
C ARG A 113 5.32 -23.59 10.45
N PRO A 114 5.47 -22.55 11.29
CA PRO A 114 4.79 -21.27 11.09
C PRO A 114 5.24 -20.58 9.79
N GLY A 115 4.36 -19.74 9.23
CA GLY A 115 4.63 -18.93 8.04
C GLY A 115 3.81 -19.33 6.82
N PHE A 116 4.01 -18.57 5.74
CA PHE A 116 3.35 -18.75 4.45
C PHE A 116 4.38 -18.75 3.31
N ARG A 117 4.18 -19.59 2.29
CA ARG A 117 4.79 -19.44 0.97
C ARG A 117 3.89 -18.53 0.14
N ILE A 118 4.50 -17.58 -0.54
CA ILE A 118 3.79 -16.57 -1.33
C ILE A 118 4.28 -16.67 -2.76
N ASP A 119 3.37 -16.97 -3.69
CA ASP A 119 3.69 -17.00 -5.12
C ASP A 119 3.37 -15.64 -5.74
N THR A 120 4.30 -15.13 -6.56
CA THR A 120 4.16 -13.80 -7.15
C THR A 120 4.51 -13.76 -8.63
N SER A 121 4.10 -12.67 -9.30
CA SER A 121 4.44 -12.43 -10.71
C SER A 121 5.93 -12.26 -10.99
N GLN A 122 6.77 -12.06 -9.97
CA GLN A 122 8.23 -11.94 -10.11
C GLN A 122 9.00 -13.22 -9.75
N GLY A 123 8.28 -14.31 -9.48
CA GLY A 123 8.90 -15.61 -9.27
C GLY A 123 7.98 -16.54 -8.49
N GLY A 124 7.87 -17.75 -9.03
CA GLY A 124 7.36 -18.97 -8.42
C GLY A 124 8.05 -20.12 -9.14
N ASP A 125 9.00 -20.74 -8.44
CA ASP A 125 9.21 -22.19 -8.31
C ASP A 125 9.84 -22.41 -6.93
#